data_AF-K4R8T5-F1
#
_entry.id   AF-K4R8T5-F1
#
_cell.length_a   1.000
_cell.length_b   1.000
_cell.length_c   1.000
_cell.angle_alpha   90.00
_cell.angle_beta   90.00
_cell.angle_gamma   90.00
#
_symmetry.space_group_name_H-M   'P 1'
#
loop_
_entity.id
_entity.type
_entity.pdbx_description
1 polymer ?
#
loop_
_entity_poly.entity_id
_entity_poly.type
_entity_poly.pdbx_seq_one_letter_code
_entity_poly.pdbx_strand_id
1 'polypeptide(L)'
;MMSQQPPEGTNFGVQQFGGQSQVANQAVGPGARAVAGQVSFQSLTADQRTQIQDHLALIERLLDEHRAGLPDQDTPRAELRRLRDELGDPAPEPGVVRRALDRLTAFAEPVAPLAAAVAALASAIPSL
;
A
#
# COMPACT_ATOMS: atom_id res chain seq x y z
N MET A 1 -4.31 29.89 43.63
CA MET A 1 -4.16 29.86 42.17
C MET A 1 -2.92 29.03 41.87
N MET A 2 -3.07 27.80 41.39
CA MET A 2 -1.96 26.90 41.04
C MET A 2 -2.00 26.68 39.54
N SER A 3 -1.03 27.25 38.83
CA SER A 3 -0.75 27.00 37.42
C SER A 3 0.02 25.68 37.29
N GLN A 4 -0.63 24.66 36.74
CA GLN A 4 0.02 23.39 36.39
C GLN A 4 0.79 23.59 35.08
N GLN A 5 2.12 23.50 35.16
CA GLN A 5 2.99 23.46 33.99
C GLN A 5 3.06 22.01 33.49
N PRO A 6 2.72 21.73 32.22
CA PRO A 6 2.77 20.36 31.72
C PRO A 6 4.22 19.88 31.58
N PRO A 7 4.50 18.57 31.75
CA PRO A 7 5.86 18.03 31.70
C PRO A 7 6.45 18.17 30.29
N GLU A 8 7.68 18.67 30.23
CA GLU A 8 8.45 18.79 28.99
C GLU A 8 8.87 17.39 28.49
N GLY A 9 8.64 17.11 27.20
CA GLY A 9 9.26 15.98 26.51
C GLY A 9 8.37 14.79 26.17
N THR A 10 7.03 14.89 26.25
CA THR A 10 6.16 13.84 25.69
C THR A 10 5.78 14.17 24.25
N ASN A 11 6.41 13.48 23.29
CA ASN A 11 5.94 13.45 21.91
C ASN A 11 4.67 12.60 21.85
N PHE A 12 3.51 13.27 21.81
CA PHE A 12 2.23 12.63 21.50
C PHE A 12 2.17 12.43 19.99
N GLY A 13 2.93 11.46 19.49
CA GLY A 13 2.94 11.12 18.07
C GLY A 13 1.50 10.98 17.56
N VAL A 14 1.24 11.50 16.35
CA VAL A 14 -0.07 11.37 15.72
C VAL A 14 -0.37 9.90 15.50
N GLN A 15 -1.36 9.36 16.21
CA GLN A 15 -1.90 8.02 15.96
C GLN A 15 -3.21 8.16 15.18
N GLN A 16 -3.15 7.90 13.88
CA GLN A 16 -4.32 7.90 13.02
C GLN A 16 -4.74 6.47 12.71
N PHE A 17 -6.01 6.17 12.96
CA PHE A 17 -6.63 4.89 12.63
C PHE A 17 -7.72 5.12 11.57
N GLY A 18 -7.43 4.74 10.32
CA GLY A 18 -8.35 4.85 9.17
C GLY A 18 -8.43 6.25 8.55
N GLY A 19 -8.36 6.32 7.22
CA GLY A 19 -8.37 7.57 6.41
C GLY A 19 -6.99 8.06 5.99
N GLN A 20 -6.91 8.82 4.88
CA GLN A 20 -5.67 9.46 4.41
C GLN A 20 -5.32 10.66 5.29
N SER A 21 -4.12 10.68 5.88
CA SER A 21 -3.55 11.86 6.55
C SER A 21 -2.51 12.48 5.63
N GLN A 22 -2.70 13.72 5.24
CA GLN A 22 -1.67 14.47 4.53
C GLN A 22 -1.20 15.60 5.43
N VAL A 23 -0.08 15.36 6.11
CA VAL A 23 0.53 16.32 7.00
C VAL A 23 1.77 16.89 6.30
N ALA A 24 1.77 18.19 5.99
CA ALA A 24 2.98 18.85 5.48
C ALA A 24 4.09 18.86 6.54
N ASN A 25 5.31 19.29 6.20
CA ASN A 25 6.41 19.41 7.17
C ASN A 25 6.01 20.32 8.35
N GLN A 26 5.57 19.73 9.47
CA GLN A 26 5.11 20.43 10.69
C GLN A 26 6.27 20.77 11.65
N ALA A 27 7.47 21.00 11.12
CA ALA A 27 8.58 21.46 11.93
C ALA A 27 8.42 22.95 12.25
N VAL A 28 7.93 23.27 13.45
CA VAL A 28 7.81 24.66 13.94
C VAL A 28 8.70 24.84 15.17
N GLY A 29 9.69 25.73 15.07
CA GLY A 29 10.60 26.10 16.16
C GLY A 29 12.09 25.96 15.79
N PRO A 30 13.01 26.66 16.50
CA PRO A 30 14.45 26.51 16.28
C PRO A 30 14.90 25.06 16.50
N GLY A 31 15.49 24.43 15.48
CA GLY A 31 15.92 23.03 15.52
C GLY A 31 14.84 22.00 15.22
N ALA A 32 13.61 22.40 14.92
CA ALA A 32 12.57 21.48 14.48
C ALA A 32 12.95 20.87 13.11
N ARG A 33 12.90 19.55 13.01
CA ARG A 33 13.15 18.81 11.76
C ARG A 33 11.97 17.88 11.50
N ALA A 34 11.34 18.03 10.34
CA ALA A 34 10.36 17.10 9.84
C ALA A 34 11.04 16.27 8.74
N VAL A 35 10.97 14.95 8.86
CA VAL A 35 11.43 14.01 7.83
C VAL A 35 10.18 13.32 7.33
N ALA A 36 9.69 13.75 6.15
CA ALA A 36 8.76 12.94 5.39
C ALA A 36 9.54 11.75 4.84
N GLY A 37 9.53 10.63 5.57
CA GLY A 37 10.06 9.38 5.06
C GLY A 37 9.20 8.97 3.87
N GLN A 38 9.69 9.17 2.66
CA GLN A 38 9.14 8.44 1.51
C GLN A 38 9.44 6.97 1.77
N VAL A 39 8.44 6.22 2.20
CA VAL A 39 8.51 4.76 2.24
C VAL A 39 8.51 4.31 0.79
N SER A 40 9.69 4.30 0.18
CA SER A 40 9.87 3.82 -1.18
C SER A 40 9.82 2.30 -1.17
N PHE A 41 9.28 1.67 -2.22
CA PHE A 41 9.41 0.22 -2.41
C PHE A 41 10.88 -0.25 -2.47
N GLN A 42 11.82 0.66 -2.71
CA GLN A 42 13.25 0.35 -2.60
C GLN A 42 13.71 0.12 -1.15
N SER A 43 12.96 0.62 -0.15
CA SER A 43 13.24 0.37 1.27
C SER A 43 12.79 -1.02 1.75
N LEU A 44 12.12 -1.80 0.91
CA LEU A 44 11.71 -3.16 1.23
C LEU A 44 12.91 -4.09 1.47
N THR A 45 12.76 -4.97 2.45
CA THR A 45 13.69 -6.10 2.64
C THR A 45 13.55 -7.11 1.49
N ALA A 46 14.57 -7.96 1.31
CA ALA A 46 14.50 -9.05 0.33
C ALA A 46 13.29 -9.97 0.60
N ASP A 47 13.01 -10.28 1.87
CA ASP A 47 11.87 -11.12 2.25
C ASP A 47 10.53 -10.48 1.90
N GLN A 48 10.37 -9.17 2.13
CA GLN A 48 9.16 -8.44 1.74
C GLN A 48 8.96 -8.43 0.22
N ARG A 49 10.04 -8.26 -0.56
CA ARG A 49 9.98 -8.33 -2.02
C ARG A 49 9.55 -9.72 -2.50
N THR A 50 10.14 -10.78 -1.92
CA THR A 50 9.77 -12.17 -2.24
C THR A 50 8.29 -12.42 -1.93
N GLN A 51 7.82 -12.00 -0.76
CA GLN A 51 6.42 -12.13 -0.38
C GLN A 51 5.48 -11.42 -1.38
N ILE A 52 5.82 -10.21 -1.81
CA ILE A 52 5.04 -9.48 -2.82
C ILE A 52 5.03 -10.23 -4.16
N GLN A 53 6.17 -10.78 -4.59
CA GLN A 53 6.24 -11.59 -5.82
C GLN A 53 5.39 -12.87 -5.72
N ASP A 54 5.39 -13.54 -4.56
CA ASP A 54 4.58 -14.73 -4.31
C ASP A 54 3.08 -14.39 -4.37
N HIS A 55 2.67 -13.25 -3.81
CA HIS A 55 1.28 -12.78 -3.91
C HIS A 55 0.89 -12.45 -5.35
N LEU A 56 1.76 -11.81 -6.12
CA LEU A 56 1.53 -11.51 -7.54
C LEU A 56 1.36 -12.80 -8.35
N ALA A 57 2.21 -13.81 -8.13
CA ALA A 57 2.11 -15.11 -8.79
C ALA A 57 0.84 -15.88 -8.39
N LEU A 58 0.43 -15.79 -7.12
CA LEU A 58 -0.83 -16.38 -6.65
C LEU A 58 -2.04 -15.74 -7.35
N ILE A 59 -2.07 -14.40 -7.45
CA ILE A 59 -3.15 -13.68 -8.14
C ILE A 59 -3.20 -14.08 -9.62
N GLU A 60 -2.05 -14.16 -10.30
CA GLU A 60 -1.97 -14.60 -11.70
C GLU A 60 -2.58 -16.00 -11.88
N ARG A 61 -2.18 -16.95 -11.03
CA ARG A 61 -2.75 -18.31 -11.04
C ARG A 61 -4.26 -18.30 -10.80
N LEU A 62 -4.76 -17.52 -9.85
CA LEU A 62 -6.19 -17.45 -9.54
C LEU A 62 -7.00 -16.80 -10.67
N LEU A 63 -6.42 -15.84 -11.40
CA LEU A 63 -7.04 -15.27 -12.61
C LEU A 63 -7.15 -16.30 -13.74
N ASP A 64 -6.21 -17.25 -13.83
CA ASP A 64 -6.31 -18.39 -14.76
C ASP A 64 -7.35 -19.40 -14.29
N GLU A 65 -7.29 -19.80 -13.02
CA GLU A 65 -8.15 -20.84 -12.43
C GLU A 65 -9.63 -20.44 -12.42
N HIS A 66 -9.92 -19.17 -12.12
CA HIS A 66 -11.29 -18.66 -12.02
C HIS A 66 -11.76 -17.86 -13.23
N ARG A 67 -11.09 -18.02 -14.38
CA ARG A 67 -11.40 -17.27 -15.62
C ARG A 67 -12.88 -17.29 -16.01
N ALA A 68 -13.56 -18.42 -15.84
CA ALA A 68 -14.98 -18.58 -16.18
C ALA A 68 -15.94 -17.84 -15.22
N GLY A 69 -15.48 -17.51 -14.01
CA GLY A 69 -16.26 -16.78 -13.01
C GLY A 69 -16.04 -15.26 -13.04
N LEU A 70 -15.14 -14.77 -13.90
CA LEU A 70 -14.84 -13.35 -14.02
C LEU A 70 -15.68 -12.71 -15.13
N PRO A 71 -16.28 -11.53 -14.88
CA PRO A 71 -17.05 -10.79 -15.90
C PRO A 71 -16.15 -10.26 -17.04
N ASP A 72 -14.87 -10.01 -16.75
CA ASP A 72 -13.84 -9.62 -17.70
C ASP A 72 -12.58 -10.46 -17.46
N GLN A 73 -12.07 -11.08 -18.52
CA GLN A 73 -10.96 -12.02 -18.45
C GLN A 73 -9.60 -11.38 -18.73
N ASP A 74 -9.58 -10.26 -19.45
CA ASP A 74 -8.36 -9.66 -19.99
C ASP A 74 -7.93 -8.42 -19.19
N THR A 75 -8.88 -7.60 -18.77
CA THR A 75 -8.59 -6.38 -18.01
C THR A 75 -7.88 -6.64 -16.68
N PRO A 76 -8.29 -7.59 -15.81
CA PRO A 76 -7.57 -7.84 -14.57
C PRO A 76 -6.13 -8.35 -14.78
N ARG A 77 -5.84 -9.06 -15.89
CA ARG A 77 -4.47 -9.46 -16.24
C ARG A 77 -3.63 -8.27 -16.69
N ALA A 78 -4.23 -7.37 -17.48
CA ALA A 78 -3.57 -6.14 -17.89
C ALA A 78 -3.25 -5.24 -16.68
N GLU A 79 -4.17 -5.14 -15.71
CA GLU A 79 -3.94 -4.39 -14.47
C GLU A 79 -2.89 -5.07 -13.57
N LEU A 80 -2.89 -6.41 -13.45
CA LEU A 80 -1.85 -7.12 -12.72
C LEU A 80 -0.46 -6.90 -13.34
N ARG A 81 -0.36 -6.92 -14.67
CA ARG A 81 0.90 -6.62 -15.36
C ARG A 81 1.36 -5.18 -15.10
N ARG A 82 0.46 -4.20 -15.20
CA ARG A 82 0.79 -2.80 -14.89
C ARG A 82 1.28 -2.63 -13.46
N LEU A 83 0.64 -3.31 -12.51
CA LEU A 83 1.08 -3.33 -11.12
C LEU A 83 2.48 -3.90 -11.00
N ARG A 84 2.79 -5.04 -11.65
CA ARG A 84 4.15 -5.60 -11.66
C ARG A 84 5.18 -4.63 -12.23
N ASP A 85 4.85 -3.99 -13.35
CA ASP A 85 5.73 -3.02 -14.01
C ASP A 85 6.02 -1.84 -13.08
N GLU A 86 4.98 -1.26 -12.47
CA GLU A 86 5.10 -0.17 -11.50
C GLU A 86 5.94 -0.56 -10.28
N LEU A 87 5.68 -1.74 -9.69
CA LEU A 87 6.43 -2.24 -8.53
C LEU A 87 7.90 -2.56 -8.84
N GLY A 88 8.22 -2.79 -10.11
CA GLY A 88 9.58 -2.96 -10.61
C GLY A 88 10.29 -1.65 -10.97
N ASP A 89 9.56 -0.52 -11.01
CA ASP A 89 10.13 0.78 -11.30
C ASP A 89 11.11 1.20 -10.17
N PRO A 90 12.25 1.83 -10.49
CA PRO A 90 13.12 2.41 -9.47
C PRO A 90 12.44 3.43 -8.56
N ALA A 91 11.42 4.14 -9.03
CA ALA A 91 10.67 5.16 -8.31
C ALA A 91 9.16 4.95 -8.51
N PRO A 92 8.57 3.90 -7.89
CA PRO A 92 7.15 3.62 -8.04
C PRO A 92 6.31 4.75 -7.49
N GLU A 93 5.28 5.13 -8.24
CA GLU A 93 4.27 6.10 -7.87
C GLU A 93 3.19 5.42 -6.99
N PRO A 94 3.08 5.78 -5.69
CA PRO A 94 2.13 5.13 -4.78
C PRO A 94 0.67 5.26 -5.25
N GLY A 95 0.34 6.38 -5.90
CA GLY A 95 -1.00 6.61 -6.47
C GLY A 95 -1.33 5.68 -7.63
N VAL A 96 -0.35 5.23 -8.41
CA VAL A 96 -0.55 4.26 -9.49
C VAL A 96 -0.77 2.87 -8.91
N VAL A 97 0.10 2.46 -7.97
CA VAL A 97 0.00 1.17 -7.25
C VAL A 97 -1.37 1.04 -6.58
N ARG A 98 -1.82 2.08 -5.86
CA ARG A 98 -3.11 2.09 -5.17
C ARG A 98 -4.28 1.95 -6.14
N ARG A 99 -4.30 2.73 -7.22
CA ARG A 99 -5.38 2.64 -8.23
C ARG A 99 -5.42 1.26 -8.90
N ALA A 100 -4.28 0.64 -9.16
CA ALA A 100 -4.22 -0.70 -9.72
C ALA A 100 -4.79 -1.75 -8.75
N LEU A 101 -4.45 -1.66 -7.46
CA LEU A 101 -5.01 -2.53 -6.42
C LEU A 101 -6.52 -2.34 -6.23
N ASP A 102 -7.01 -1.10 -6.24
CA ASP A 102 -8.45 -0.81 -6.15
C ASP A 102 -9.22 -1.43 -7.32
N ARG A 103 -8.67 -1.33 -8.54
CA ARG A 103 -9.26 -1.97 -9.73
C ARG A 103 -9.24 -3.49 -9.64
N LEU A 104 -8.10 -4.08 -9.26
CA LEU A 104 -7.98 -5.53 -9.07
C LEU A 104 -8.96 -6.04 -8.02
N THR A 105 -9.17 -5.29 -6.94
CA THR A 105 -10.16 -5.62 -5.89
C THR A 105 -11.58 -5.65 -6.47
N ALA A 106 -11.95 -4.64 -7.27
CA ALA A 106 -13.26 -4.59 -7.92
C ALA A 106 -13.46 -5.76 -8.90
N PHE A 107 -12.44 -6.14 -9.68
CA PHE A 107 -12.52 -7.30 -10.56
C PHE A 107 -12.61 -8.62 -9.81
N ALA A 108 -12.00 -8.69 -8.63
CA ALA A 108 -11.93 -9.89 -7.82
C ALA A 108 -13.17 -10.16 -6.97
N GLU A 109 -14.07 -9.18 -6.79
CA GLU A 109 -15.29 -9.29 -5.96
C GLU A 109 -16.11 -10.58 -6.20
N PRO A 110 -16.33 -11.05 -7.45
CA PRO A 110 -17.11 -12.27 -7.70
C PRO A 110 -16.40 -13.57 -7.29
N VAL A 111 -15.08 -13.53 -7.05
CA VAL A 111 -14.23 -14.71 -6.83
C VAL A 111 -13.51 -14.56 -5.49
N ALA A 112 -14.11 -15.10 -4.42
CA ALA A 112 -13.61 -14.94 -3.05
C ALA A 112 -12.11 -15.29 -2.85
N PRO A 113 -11.57 -16.38 -3.43
CA PRO A 113 -10.14 -16.68 -3.33
C PRO A 113 -9.24 -15.59 -3.93
N LEU A 114 -9.67 -15.01 -5.06
CA LEU A 114 -8.96 -13.93 -5.74
C LEU A 114 -9.03 -12.64 -4.94
N ALA A 115 -10.20 -12.30 -4.39
CA ALA A 115 -10.36 -11.12 -3.54
C ALA A 115 -9.47 -11.19 -2.29
N ALA A 116 -9.38 -12.37 -1.67
CA ALA A 116 -8.49 -12.60 -0.53
C ALA A 116 -7.01 -12.44 -0.91
N ALA A 117 -6.59 -12.94 -2.07
CA ALA A 117 -5.22 -12.81 -2.55
C ALA A 117 -4.84 -11.34 -2.85
N VAL A 118 -5.75 -10.56 -3.45
CA VAL A 118 -5.54 -9.13 -3.70
C VAL A 118 -5.44 -8.35 -2.38
N ALA A 119 -6.29 -8.66 -1.39
CA ALA A 119 -6.21 -8.04 -0.07
C ALA A 119 -4.90 -8.36 0.67
N ALA A 120 -4.39 -9.59 0.54
CA ALA A 120 -3.10 -9.99 1.09
C ALA A 120 -1.95 -9.21 0.42
N LEU A 121 -1.97 -9.05 -0.91
CA LEU A 121 -1.00 -8.22 -1.62
C LEU A 121 -1.03 -6.76 -1.15
N ALA A 122 -2.22 -6.17 -1.04
CA ALA A 122 -2.37 -4.80 -0.56
C ALA A 122 -1.82 -4.61 0.86
N SER A 123 -1.95 -5.63 1.71
CA SER A 123 -1.43 -5.62 3.09
C SER A 123 0.09 -5.82 3.16
N ALA A 124 0.67 -6.52 2.19
CA ALA A 124 2.11 -6.76 2.10
C ALA A 124 2.89 -5.55 1.58
N ILE A 125 2.20 -4.59 0.93
CA ILE A 125 2.77 -3.34 0.43
C ILE A 125 2.76 -2.30 1.57
N PRO A 126 3.92 -1.90 2.10
CA PRO A 126 3.96 -0.89 3.16
C PRO A 126 3.57 0.49 2.62
N SER A 127 2.58 1.10 3.27
CA SER A 127 2.05 2.46 3.08
C SER A 127 1.80 2.89 1.62
N LEU A 128 0.56 2.67 1.16
CA LEU A 128 -0.10 3.38 0.05
C LEU A 128 -0.76 4.70 0.49
#